data_AF-A0A537F189-F1
#
_entry.id   AF-A0A537F189-F1
#
_cell.length_a   1.000
_cell.length_b   1.000
_cell.length_c   1.000
_cell.angle_alpha   90.00
_cell.angle_beta   90.00
_cell.angle_gamma   90.00
#
_symmetry.space_group_name_H-M   'P 1'
#
loop_
_entity.id
_entity.type
_entity.pdbx_description
1 polymer ?
#
loop_
_entity_poly.entity_id
_entity_poly.type
_entity_poly.pdbx_seq_one_letter_code
_entity_poly.pdbx_strand_id
1 'polypeptide(L)'
;MRMKDVYSKKITSEEEQGGYVIVLKDRLSFFPTLGRRFQMIQNGRSRRAMVESYPCSCRGPELPHSHFFIRVKALKSGDRVTIRKDSKSGPRYLLQVQAHPRRNV
;
A
#
# COMPACT_ATOMS: atom_id res chain seq x y z
N MET A 1 0.35 11.12 17.80
CA MET A 1 0.50 10.08 16.75
C MET A 1 1.93 10.17 16.25
N ARG A 2 2.71 9.09 16.33
CA ARG A 2 4.12 9.13 15.89
C ARG A 2 4.14 9.04 14.36
N MET A 3 5.05 9.74 13.68
CA MET A 3 5.22 9.63 12.22
C MET A 3 5.50 8.18 11.76
N LYS A 4 5.94 7.31 12.68
CA LYS A 4 6.13 5.87 12.46
C LYS A 4 4.83 5.10 12.20
N ASP A 5 3.66 5.69 12.50
CA ASP A 5 2.33 5.10 12.33
C ASP A 5 1.64 5.52 11.02
N VAL A 6 2.37 6.20 10.13
CA VAL A 6 1.87 6.66 8.83
C VAL A 6 2.81 6.22 7.71
N TYR A 7 2.24 5.58 6.70
CA TYR A 7 2.87 5.28 5.41
C TYR A 7 2.21 6.13 4.33
N SER A 8 2.99 6.88 3.55
CA SER A 8 2.45 7.68 2.45
C SER A 8 3.29 7.50 1.21
N LYS A 9 2.63 7.32 0.06
CA LYS A 9 3.28 7.09 -1.22
C LYS A 9 2.41 7.65 -2.35
N LYS A 10 3.06 8.04 -3.45
CA LYS A 10 2.40 8.36 -4.71
C LYS A 10 2.22 7.07 -5.52
N ILE A 11 1.01 6.87 -6.03
CA ILE A 11 0.67 5.76 -6.91
C ILE A 11 1.32 5.97 -8.27
N THR A 12 2.06 4.97 -8.72
CA THR A 12 2.63 4.90 -10.05
C THR A 12 1.63 4.32 -11.04
N SER A 13 1.91 4.45 -12.33
CA SER A 13 1.07 3.87 -13.38
C SER A 13 1.02 2.34 -13.32
N GLU A 14 2.11 1.69 -12.87
CA GLU A 14 2.14 0.23 -12.66
C GLU A 14 1.19 -0.20 -11.54
N GLU A 15 1.18 0.54 -10.42
CA GLU A 15 0.29 0.29 -9.28
C GLU A 15 -1.20 0.47 -9.66
N GLU A 16 -1.51 1.44 -10.51
CA GLU A 16 -2.86 1.60 -11.08
C GLU A 16 -3.24 0.42 -11.97
N GLN A 17 -2.40 0.08 -12.96
CA GLN A 17 -2.67 -1.00 -13.91
C GLN A 17 -2.81 -2.36 -13.21
N GLY A 18 -1.99 -2.60 -12.18
CA GLY A 18 -2.02 -3.82 -11.40
C GLY A 18 -3.07 -3.87 -10.29
N GLY A 19 -3.66 -2.73 -9.91
CA GLY A 19 -4.62 -2.67 -8.80
C GLY A 19 -4.00 -3.04 -7.44
N TYR A 20 -2.76 -2.62 -7.22
CA TYR A 20 -2.03 -2.85 -5.98
C TYR A 20 -1.16 -1.66 -5.61
N VAL A 21 -0.78 -1.58 -4.33
CA VAL A 21 0.23 -0.63 -3.84
C VAL A 21 1.48 -1.42 -3.50
N ILE A 22 2.61 -1.02 -4.07
CA ILE A 22 3.91 -1.58 -3.71
C ILE A 22 4.32 -1.02 -2.35
N VAL A 23 4.69 -1.92 -1.47
CA VAL A 23 5.24 -1.62 -0.15
C VAL A 23 6.74 -1.51 -0.27
N LEU A 24 7.29 -0.34 0.11
CA LEU A 24 8.72 -0.12 0.15
C LEU A 24 9.39 -1.05 1.17
N LYS A 25 10.54 -1.64 0.83
CA LYS A 25 11.27 -2.61 1.67
C LYS A 25 11.55 -2.09 3.08
N ASP A 26 12.03 -0.86 3.19
CA ASP A 26 12.31 -0.19 4.46
C ASP A 26 11.05 0.05 5.32
N ARG A 27 9.88 0.09 4.67
CA ARG A 27 8.58 0.28 5.32
C ARG A 27 7.79 -1.02 5.45
N LEU A 28 8.37 -2.19 5.18
CA LEU A 28 7.67 -3.46 5.30
C LEU A 28 7.23 -3.75 6.74
N SER A 29 8.07 -3.42 7.72
CA SER A 29 7.76 -3.52 9.17
C SER A 29 6.60 -2.63 9.61
N PHE A 30 6.15 -1.70 8.75
CA PHE A 30 4.92 -0.96 8.97
C PHE A 30 3.70 -1.87 8.88
N PHE A 31 3.71 -2.88 8.04
CA PHE A 31 2.55 -3.74 7.85
C PHE A 31 2.65 -5.00 8.72
N PRO A 32 1.55 -5.75 8.88
CA PRO A 32 1.62 -7.07 9.48
C PRO A 32 2.54 -7.97 8.66
N THR A 33 3.01 -9.05 9.28
CA THR A 33 3.85 -10.06 8.63
C THR A 33 3.23 -10.54 7.31
N LEU A 34 4.08 -10.86 6.35
CA LEU A 34 3.67 -11.37 5.04
C LEU A 34 2.67 -12.53 5.18
N GLY A 35 1.64 -12.55 4.33
CA GLY A 35 0.58 -13.56 4.38
C GLY A 35 -0.43 -13.39 5.52
N ARG A 36 -0.22 -12.46 6.45
CA ARG A 36 -1.18 -12.19 7.53
C ARG A 36 -2.24 -11.21 7.05
N ARG A 37 -3.49 -11.64 7.11
CA ARG A 37 -4.65 -10.81 6.76
C ARG A 37 -4.89 -9.76 7.84
N PHE A 38 -5.24 -8.56 7.41
CA PHE A 38 -5.57 -7.44 8.28
C PHE A 38 -6.73 -6.62 7.73
N GLN A 39 -7.30 -5.79 8.61
CA GLN A 39 -8.46 -4.98 8.26
C GLN A 39 -7.97 -3.63 7.73
N MET A 40 -8.39 -3.27 6.52
CA MET A 40 -8.11 -2.00 5.89
C MET A 40 -9.41 -1.25 5.68
N ILE A 41 -9.50 -0.01 6.14
CA ILE A 41 -10.68 0.85 5.98
C ILE A 41 -10.36 1.84 4.87
N GLN A 42 -11.12 1.78 3.77
CA GLN A 42 -11.00 2.67 2.62
C GLN A 42 -12.37 3.33 2.39
N ASN A 43 -12.44 4.66 2.41
CA ASN A 43 -13.69 5.42 2.23
C ASN A 43 -14.83 4.93 3.16
N GLY A 44 -14.52 4.67 4.43
CA GLY A 44 -15.47 4.15 5.42
C GLY A 44 -15.85 2.66 5.25
N ARG A 45 -15.41 2.00 4.16
CA ARG A 45 -15.63 0.57 3.95
C ARG A 45 -14.47 -0.24 4.47
N SER A 46 -14.77 -1.19 5.34
CA SER A 46 -13.80 -2.17 5.81
C SER A 46 -13.62 -3.29 4.79
N ARG A 47 -12.37 -3.54 4.37
CA ARG A 47 -11.96 -4.65 3.51
C ARG A 47 -10.85 -5.46 4.17
N ARG A 48 -10.80 -6.76 3.86
CA ARG A 48 -9.65 -7.60 4.21
C ARG A 48 -8.53 -7.33 3.20
N ALA A 49 -7.35 -7.04 3.70
CA ALA A 49 -6.13 -6.86 2.93
C ALA A 49 -5.03 -7.77 3.48
N MET A 50 -4.00 -8.02 2.67
CA MET A 50 -2.87 -8.86 3.02
C MET A 50 -1.65 -8.31 2.30
N VAL A 51 -0.48 -8.40 2.93
CA VAL A 51 0.79 -8.17 2.22
C VAL A 51 1.13 -9.45 1.48
N GLU A 52 1.19 -9.34 0.16
CA GLU A 52 1.63 -10.39 -0.76
C GLU A 52 3.02 -10.04 -1.31
N SER A 53 3.69 -11.04 -1.87
CA SER A 53 4.97 -10.84 -2.56
C SER A 53 4.98 -11.53 -3.91
N TYR A 54 5.64 -10.91 -4.89
CA TYR A 54 6.01 -11.55 -6.15
C TYR A 54 7.52 -11.43 -6.39
N PRO A 55 8.15 -12.41 -7.05
CA PRO A 55 9.55 -12.29 -7.45
C PRO A 55 9.70 -11.12 -8.43
N CYS A 56 10.66 -10.23 -8.18
CA CYS A 56 10.98 -9.16 -9.13
C CYS A 56 11.58 -9.78 -10.40
N SER A 57 11.04 -9.37 -11.56
CA SER A 57 11.61 -9.65 -12.89
C SER A 57 12.55 -8.54 -13.38
N CYS A 58 12.87 -7.58 -12.51
CA CYS A 58 13.69 -6.42 -12.81
C CYS A 58 15.13 -6.85 -13.08
N ARG A 59 15.80 -6.21 -14.04
CA ARG A 59 17.20 -6.50 -14.39
C ARG A 59 18.09 -5.58 -13.56
N GLY A 60 18.88 -6.15 -12.64
CA GLY A 60 19.82 -5.40 -11.80
C GLY A 60 20.70 -6.29 -10.93
N PRO A 61 21.81 -5.74 -10.38
CA PRO A 61 22.78 -6.51 -9.57
C PRO A 61 22.24 -6.92 -8.19
N GLU A 62 21.13 -6.33 -7.73
CA GLU A 62 20.50 -6.62 -6.43
C GLU A 62 19.54 -7.84 -6.45
N LEU A 63 19.61 -8.68 -7.49
CA LEU A 63 18.83 -9.90 -7.58
C LEU A 63 19.44 -11.04 -6.74
N PRO A 64 18.61 -11.91 -6.14
CA PRO A 64 17.14 -11.94 -6.20
C PRO A 64 16.46 -11.09 -5.12
N HIS A 65 15.51 -10.21 -5.50
CA HIS A 65 14.60 -9.56 -4.54
C HIS A 65 13.13 -9.83 -4.85
N SER A 66 12.28 -9.72 -3.83
CA SER A 66 10.82 -9.81 -3.98
C SER A 66 10.19 -8.44 -3.79
N HIS A 67 9.19 -8.11 -4.60
CA HIS A 67 8.34 -6.96 -4.38
C HIS A 67 7.20 -7.34 -3.46
N PHE A 68 6.98 -6.52 -2.44
CA PHE A 68 5.85 -6.65 -1.53
C PHE A 68 4.76 -5.69 -1.97
N PHE A 69 3.52 -6.14 -1.94
CA PHE A 69 2.39 -5.33 -2.38
C PHE A 69 1.13 -5.64 -1.58
N ILE A 70 0.18 -4.71 -1.64
CA ILE A 70 -1.15 -4.87 -1.05
C ILE A 70 -2.17 -4.57 -2.14
N ARG A 71 -3.10 -5.50 -2.38
CA ARG A 71 -4.19 -5.29 -3.36
C ARG A 71 -5.14 -4.20 -2.88
N VAL A 72 -5.18 -3.09 -3.61
CA VAL A 72 -6.06 -1.95 -3.33
C VAL A 72 -6.70 -1.54 -4.64
N LYS A 73 -8.03 -1.50 -4.64
CA LYS A 73 -8.82 -1.13 -5.82
C LYS A 73 -9.09 0.37 -5.82
N ALA A 74 -9.43 0.90 -7.00
CA ALA A 74 -9.78 2.30 -7.20
C ALA A 74 -8.64 3.26 -6.82
N LEU A 75 -7.43 2.94 -7.26
CA LEU A 75 -6.27 3.83 -7.23
C LEU A 75 -6.00 4.33 -8.65
N LYS A 76 -5.55 5.57 -8.79
CA LYS A 76 -5.09 6.13 -10.07
C LYS A 76 -3.66 6.61 -9.97
N SER A 77 -2.92 6.52 -11.08
CA SER A 77 -1.59 7.08 -11.19
C SER A 77 -1.62 8.57 -10.85
N GLY A 78 -0.68 8.99 -10.02
CA GLY A 78 -0.65 10.36 -9.51
C GLY A 78 -1.26 10.52 -8.12
N ASP A 79 -2.23 9.68 -7.74
CA ASP A 79 -2.88 9.77 -6.44
C ASP A 79 -1.88 9.57 -5.32
N ARG A 80 -2.13 10.21 -4.18
CA ARG A 80 -1.34 9.99 -2.97
C ARG A 80 -2.13 9.11 -2.01
N VAL A 81 -1.62 7.91 -1.76
CA VAL A 81 -2.15 7.02 -0.72
C VAL A 81 -1.48 7.31 0.60
N THR A 82 -2.28 7.39 1.66
CA THR A 82 -1.82 7.51 3.04
C THR A 82 -2.48 6.41 3.86
N ILE A 83 -1.67 5.50 4.40
CA ILE A 83 -2.10 4.39 5.22
C ILE A 83 -1.67 4.68 6.66
N ARG A 84 -2.62 4.64 7.59
CA ARG A 84 -2.40 4.93 9.01
C ARG A 84 -2.74 3.71 9.84
N LYS A 85 -1.93 3.41 10.87
CA LYS A 85 -2.30 2.41 11.87
C LYS A 85 -3.37 2.97 12.80
N ASP A 86 -4.47 2.24 12.95
CA ASP A 86 -5.45 2.48 14.01
C ASP A 86 -5.09 1.58 15.20
N SER A 87 -4.42 2.16 16.21
CA SER A 87 -3.89 1.41 17.35
C SER A 87 -4.94 1.05 18.41
N LYS A 88 -6.22 1.40 18.19
CA LYS A 88 -7.27 1.25 19.21
C LYS A 88 -7.81 -0.17 19.35
N SER A 89 -7.70 -1.04 18.34
CA SER A 89 -8.39 -2.35 18.39
C SER A 89 -7.83 -3.40 17.39
N GLY A 90 -6.52 -3.66 17.42
CA GLY A 90 -5.86 -4.68 16.58
C GLY A 90 -5.21 -4.14 15.30
N PRO A 91 -4.83 -4.99 14.34
CA PRO A 91 -4.16 -4.58 13.10
C PRO A 91 -5.17 -3.97 12.12
N ARG A 92 -5.71 -2.80 12.47
CA ARG A 92 -6.60 -2.00 11.63
C ARG A 92 -5.78 -0.89 10.97
N TYR A 93 -5.96 -0.73 9.67
CA TYR A 93 -5.26 0.26 8.87
C TYR A 93 -6.29 1.14 8.16
N LEU A 94 -6.07 2.44 8.17
CA LEU A 94 -6.95 3.41 7.53
C LEU A 94 -6.25 3.93 6.29
N LEU A 95 -6.81 3.63 5.12
CA LEU A 95 -6.30 4.05 3.83
C LEU A 95 -7.09 5.27 3.35
N GLN A 96 -6.38 6.37 3.15
CA GLN A 96 -6.87 7.62 2.59
C GLN A 96 -6.23 7.81 1.22
N VAL A 97 -7.05 8.05 0.20
CA VAL A 97 -6.58 8.39 -1.14
C VAL A 97 -6.82 9.89 -1.34
N GLN A 98 -5.75 10.63 -1.59
CA GLN A 98 -5.83 12.01 -2.03
C GLN A 98 -5.67 12.01 -3.55
N ALA A 99 -6.74 12.38 -4.26
CA ALA A 99 -6.73 12.46 -5.70
C ALA A 99 -5.73 13.50 -6.20
N HIS A 100 -4.99 13.19 -7.26
CA HIS A 100 -4.11 14.17 -7.89
C HIS A 100 -4.93 15.25 -8.63
N PRO A 101 -4.63 16.55 -8.48
CA PRO A 101 -5.42 17.64 -9.06
C PRO A 101 -5.41 17.69 -10.60
N ARG A 102 -4.49 17.00 -11.29
CA ARG A 102 -4.53 16.83 -12.76
C ARG A 102 -5.55 15.76 -13.20
N ARG A 103 -6.74 15.79 -12.61
CA ARG A 103 -7.88 14.97 -13.04
C ARG A 103 -8.61 15.70 -14.17
N ASN A 104 -7.90 15.99 -15.26
CA ASN A 104 -8.49 16.53 -16.48
C ASN A 104 -8.46 15.42 -17.52
N VAL A 105 -9.63 14.86 -17.79
CA VAL A 105 -10.16 14.21 -19.01
C VAL A 105 -11.37 13.40 -18.57
#